data_AF-A0A8H6D501-F1
#
_entry.id   AF-A0A8H6D501-F1
#
_cell.length_a   1.000
_cell.length_b   1.000
_cell.length_c   1.000
_cell.angle_alpha   90.00
_cell.angle_beta   90.00
_cell.angle_gamma   90.00
#
_symmetry.space_group_name_H-M   'P 1'
#
loop_
_entity.id
_entity.type
_entity.pdbx_description
1 polymer ?
#
loop_
_entity_poly.entity_id
_entity_poly.type
_entity_poly.pdbx_seq_one_letter_code
_entity_poly.pdbx_strand_id
1 'polypeptide(L)'
;MSATFQKTLLAAIIKSLLRGKSLVESLLAYWGSSLGLETNTKTRVVNTPRKSAQDFLKEAEALFLDPVSQDGLQELSNNLRKQLLERLETDMECMLPSYSHQLPRGTEVGRFVALDVGGSTLRVALVELCGRVSNIGEESRIVSMRNFHITPEIKALEGRLFFDWMAERILETLSAEIEQQDRSDSPLPMSMAWSFPIEQTSLAGGKLQGMGKGFAACNGLLGQDLGEIVRTACLNRGLNVELRAIVNDSSACLLSESYNHPTTRFGLILGTGVNLAAYLPVSAIGRVKFGERPPQWFEKATHVIVNSEISMMGRDILPLTRWDRQLLANHSRPEFQPLEHMVSGMYLGEICRLALVEAIESTGVFGGVVPVSLEKPYSFSTETLSIIERDTSSDAEEARKQFSCRHPSSQTVTAADLSFLKQLAGLISRRSSALVAAGVHAFWNLRIDSQNKFVSTLSPESSERDSAEADRDLAETIVAYNGGVIESYPGYLDSCQSYLNDLVAADKKEKSGNRTIKLVSAKESSLMGAAVALASLEEVVEGPLGVVG
;
A
#
# COMPACT_ATOMS: atom_id res chain seq x y z
N MET A 1 27.39 -33.16 14.79
CA MET A 1 26.33 -32.28 14.26
C MET A 1 25.15 -32.37 15.21
N SER A 2 24.89 -31.26 15.92
CA SER A 2 24.13 -31.23 17.17
C SER A 2 22.61 -31.40 16.99
N ALA A 3 21.97 -32.08 17.95
CA ALA A 3 20.51 -32.22 18.09
C ALA A 3 19.72 -30.90 18.05
N THR A 4 20.40 -29.76 18.19
CA THR A 4 19.84 -28.42 18.01
C THR A 4 19.39 -28.16 16.56
N PHE A 5 20.16 -28.61 15.55
CA PHE A 5 19.83 -28.39 14.14
C PHE A 5 18.57 -29.16 13.71
N GLN A 6 18.41 -30.40 14.21
CA GLN A 6 17.22 -31.21 13.96
C GLN A 6 15.96 -30.61 14.60
N LYS A 7 16.08 -30.02 15.80
CA LYS A 7 14.93 -29.34 16.45
C LYS A 7 14.52 -28.05 15.74
N THR A 8 15.47 -27.25 15.26
CA THR A 8 15.16 -26.02 14.51
C THR A 8 14.58 -26.32 13.13
N LEU A 9 15.08 -27.34 12.45
CA LEU A 9 14.53 -27.81 11.17
C LEU A 9 13.11 -28.38 11.34
N LEU A 10 12.88 -29.18 12.39
CA LEU A 10 11.55 -29.73 12.69
C LEU A 10 10.56 -28.62 13.08
N ALA A 11 10.98 -27.61 13.85
CA ALA A 11 10.15 -26.47 14.20
C ALA A 11 9.81 -25.60 12.97
N ALA A 12 10.77 -25.38 12.05
CA ALA A 12 10.54 -24.66 10.80
C ALA A 12 9.61 -25.42 9.85
N ILE A 13 9.74 -26.75 9.77
CA ILE A 13 8.85 -27.63 9.00
C ILE A 13 7.44 -27.62 9.60
N ILE A 14 7.29 -27.66 10.93
CA ILE A 14 5.99 -27.57 11.61
C ILE A 14 5.35 -26.19 11.39
N LYS A 15 6.12 -25.09 11.46
CA LYS A 15 5.64 -23.72 11.16
C LYS A 15 5.22 -23.56 9.69
N SER A 16 5.95 -24.19 8.77
CA SER A 16 5.65 -24.23 7.33
C SER A 16 4.40 -25.08 7.03
N LEU A 17 4.24 -26.23 7.69
CA LEU A 17 3.08 -27.12 7.53
C LEU A 17 1.79 -26.51 8.11
N LEU A 18 1.89 -25.73 9.20
CA LEU A 18 0.76 -24.96 9.76
C LEU A 18 0.35 -23.79 8.84
N ARG A 19 1.29 -23.19 8.11
CA ARG A 19 1.02 -22.17 7.07
C ARG A 19 0.44 -22.78 5.78
N GLY A 20 0.84 -24.01 5.43
CA GLY A 20 0.43 -24.69 4.19
C GLY A 20 -0.92 -25.45 4.26
N LYS A 21 -1.29 -26.03 5.41
CA LYS A 21 -2.58 -26.76 5.55
C LYS A 21 -3.80 -25.85 5.41
N SER A 22 -3.67 -24.59 5.83
CA SER A 22 -4.71 -23.55 5.74
C SER A 22 -5.05 -23.17 4.28
N LEU A 23 -4.10 -23.26 3.35
CA LEU A 23 -4.30 -22.89 1.94
C LEU A 23 -5.01 -24.00 1.14
N VAL A 24 -4.76 -25.26 1.48
CA VAL A 24 -5.45 -26.43 0.89
C VAL A 24 -6.89 -26.53 1.40
N GLU A 25 -7.15 -26.22 2.67
CA GLU A 25 -8.52 -26.11 3.21
C GLU A 25 -9.29 -24.92 2.60
N SER A 26 -8.60 -23.82 2.27
CA SER A 26 -9.19 -22.69 1.54
C SER A 26 -9.58 -23.05 0.10
N LEU A 27 -8.77 -23.88 -0.57
CA LEU A 27 -9.11 -24.45 -1.88
C LEU A 27 -10.25 -25.46 -1.78
N LEU A 28 -10.29 -26.31 -0.75
CA LEU A 28 -11.41 -27.25 -0.57
C LEU A 28 -12.71 -26.54 -0.17
N ALA A 29 -12.68 -25.41 0.55
CA ALA A 29 -13.86 -24.60 0.84
C ALA A 29 -14.37 -23.83 -0.40
N TYR A 30 -13.46 -23.42 -1.30
CA TYR A 30 -13.79 -22.78 -2.57
C TYR A 30 -14.41 -23.76 -3.59
N TRP A 31 -14.03 -25.04 -3.55
CA TRP A 31 -14.55 -26.08 -4.45
C TRP A 31 -15.65 -26.95 -3.84
N GLY A 32 -15.80 -26.98 -2.51
CA GLY A 32 -16.74 -27.84 -1.78
C GLY A 32 -18.12 -27.24 -1.48
N SER A 33 -18.36 -25.97 -1.82
CA SER A 33 -19.66 -25.31 -1.61
C SER A 33 -20.64 -25.44 -2.80
N SER A 34 -20.30 -26.25 -3.81
CA SER A 34 -21.22 -26.67 -4.88
C SER A 34 -21.74 -28.08 -4.60
N LEU A 35 -22.74 -28.22 -3.73
CA LEU A 35 -23.78 -29.26 -3.78
C LEU A 35 -24.71 -29.13 -2.57
N GLY A 36 -25.84 -28.47 -2.76
CA GLY A 36 -26.87 -28.30 -1.73
C GLY A 36 -27.90 -27.22 -2.07
N LEU A 37 -28.48 -27.25 -3.27
CA LEU A 37 -29.67 -26.45 -3.59
C LEU A 37 -30.89 -27.16 -3.02
N GLU A 38 -31.29 -26.82 -1.80
CA GLU A 38 -32.68 -26.96 -1.38
C GLU A 38 -33.39 -25.63 -1.62
N THR A 39 -34.21 -25.60 -2.66
CA THR A 39 -35.13 -24.51 -2.97
C THR A 39 -36.22 -24.44 -1.91
N ASN A 40 -36.09 -23.53 -0.95
CA ASN A 40 -37.17 -23.19 -0.04
C ASN A 40 -37.75 -21.82 -0.44
N THR A 41 -38.71 -21.84 -1.35
CA THR A 41 -39.54 -20.69 -1.73
C THR A 41 -40.34 -20.22 -0.51
N LYS A 42 -39.78 -19.28 0.25
CA LYS A 42 -40.55 -18.47 1.20
C LYS A 42 -41.06 -17.23 0.48
N THR A 43 -42.37 -17.16 0.35
CA THR A 43 -43.15 -16.01 -0.09
C THR A 43 -42.78 -14.79 0.76
N ARG A 44 -42.09 -13.80 0.17
CA ARG A 44 -41.63 -12.59 0.84
C ARG A 44 -42.81 -11.64 1.01
N VAL A 45 -43.32 -11.55 2.24
CA VAL A 45 -44.35 -10.57 2.63
C VAL A 45 -43.78 -9.16 2.44
N VAL A 46 -44.49 -8.31 1.71
CA VAL A 46 -44.16 -6.89 1.54
C VAL A 46 -44.27 -6.23 2.91
N ASN A 47 -43.14 -6.06 3.60
CA ASN A 47 -43.07 -5.30 4.83
C ASN A 47 -43.26 -3.82 4.52
N THR A 48 -44.22 -3.19 5.17
CA THR A 48 -44.33 -1.73 5.24
C THR A 48 -42.99 -1.16 5.74
N PRO A 49 -42.39 -0.15 5.08
CA PRO A 49 -41.10 0.39 5.48
C PRO A 49 -41.17 0.92 6.92
N ARG A 50 -40.32 0.39 7.78
CA ARG A 50 -40.32 0.72 9.22
C ARG A 50 -39.61 2.04 9.52
N LYS A 51 -38.85 2.58 8.57
CA LYS A 51 -37.99 3.76 8.72
C LYS A 51 -37.89 4.53 7.40
N SER A 52 -37.82 5.86 7.44
CA SER A 52 -37.64 6.66 6.22
C SER A 52 -36.18 6.59 5.71
N ALA A 53 -35.97 6.80 4.41
CA ALA A 53 -34.63 6.87 3.82
C ALA A 53 -33.77 7.96 4.47
N GLN A 54 -34.36 9.10 4.83
CA GLN A 54 -33.65 10.19 5.50
C GLN A 54 -33.22 9.82 6.91
N ASP A 55 -34.07 9.11 7.67
CA ASP A 55 -33.69 8.65 9.01
C ASP A 55 -32.60 7.59 8.95
N PHE A 56 -32.56 6.78 7.89
CA PHE A 56 -31.46 5.83 7.65
C PHE A 56 -30.15 6.58 7.39
N LEU A 57 -30.15 7.58 6.51
CA LEU A 57 -28.96 8.39 6.23
C LEU A 57 -28.44 9.12 7.48
N LYS A 58 -29.34 9.69 8.30
CA LYS A 58 -28.94 10.32 9.58
C LYS A 58 -28.29 9.33 10.55
N GLU A 59 -28.82 8.11 10.63
CA GLU A 59 -28.21 7.07 11.45
C GLU A 59 -26.86 6.62 10.87
N ALA A 60 -26.77 6.43 9.56
CA ALA A 60 -25.53 6.10 8.88
C ALA A 60 -24.48 7.19 9.09
N GLU A 61 -24.87 8.46 9.02
CA GLU A 61 -24.01 9.61 9.28
C GLU A 61 -23.46 9.57 10.70
N ALA A 62 -24.33 9.39 11.70
CA ALA A 62 -23.91 9.27 13.10
C ALA A 62 -22.92 8.10 13.29
N LEU A 63 -23.20 6.94 12.70
CA LEU A 63 -22.35 5.75 12.83
C LEU A 63 -20.99 5.89 12.12
N PHE A 64 -20.96 6.50 10.94
CA PHE A 64 -19.73 6.64 10.17
C PHE A 64 -18.89 7.85 10.59
N LEU A 65 -19.52 8.96 10.97
CA LEU A 65 -18.84 10.26 11.10
C LEU A 65 -18.72 10.77 12.54
N ASP A 66 -19.64 10.47 13.47
CA ASP A 66 -19.52 10.95 14.85
C ASP A 66 -18.20 10.49 15.51
N PRO A 67 -17.74 9.22 15.34
CA PRO A 67 -16.48 8.77 15.96
C PRO A 67 -15.23 9.45 15.41
N VAL A 68 -15.30 10.01 14.19
CA VAL A 68 -14.19 10.72 13.53
C VAL A 68 -14.42 12.23 13.50
N SER A 69 -15.39 12.73 14.27
CA SER A 69 -15.68 14.14 14.45
C SER A 69 -15.11 14.65 15.78
N GLN A 70 -14.99 15.98 15.90
CA GLN A 70 -14.49 16.64 17.12
C GLN A 70 -13.14 16.04 17.57
N ASP A 71 -13.01 15.70 18.85
CA ASP A 71 -11.80 15.15 19.45
C ASP A 71 -11.60 13.65 19.14
N GLY A 72 -12.61 12.96 18.60
CA GLY A 72 -12.56 11.52 18.35
C GLY A 72 -11.47 11.13 17.35
N LEU A 73 -11.23 11.97 16.34
CA LEU A 73 -10.17 11.72 15.36
C LEU A 73 -8.77 11.90 15.96
N GLN A 74 -8.60 12.88 16.85
CA GLN A 74 -7.34 13.11 17.57
C GLN A 74 -7.08 11.95 18.55
N GLU A 75 -8.10 11.50 19.28
CA GLU A 75 -8.00 10.34 20.17
C GLU A 75 -7.61 9.08 19.39
N LEU A 76 -8.24 8.83 18.23
CA LEU A 76 -7.89 7.73 17.36
C LEU A 76 -6.44 7.83 16.88
N SER A 77 -5.99 9.00 16.46
CA SER A 77 -4.59 9.22 16.05
C SER A 77 -3.62 8.92 17.19
N ASN A 78 -3.92 9.36 18.41
CA ASN A 78 -3.13 9.05 19.60
C ASN A 78 -3.11 7.56 19.94
N ASN A 79 -4.23 6.86 19.81
CA ASN A 79 -4.31 5.43 20.07
C ASN A 79 -3.61 4.60 18.99
N LEU A 80 -3.73 4.98 17.71
CA LEU A 80 -2.93 4.41 16.63
C LEU A 80 -1.45 4.60 16.93
N ARG A 81 -1.02 5.81 17.30
CA ARG A 81 0.36 6.10 17.64
C ARG A 81 0.92 5.20 18.75
N LYS A 82 0.13 4.88 19.79
CA LYS A 82 0.52 3.91 20.83
C LYS A 82 0.75 2.52 20.25
N GLN A 83 -0.19 2.01 19.44
CA GLN A 83 -0.03 0.71 18.77
C GLN A 83 1.19 0.67 17.84
N LEU A 84 1.46 1.76 17.11
CA LEU A 84 2.63 1.87 16.24
C LEU A 84 3.93 1.76 17.05
N LEU A 85 4.00 2.45 18.19
CA LEU A 85 5.17 2.41 19.08
C LEU A 85 5.43 1.01 19.64
N GLU A 86 4.40 0.35 20.16
CA GLU A 86 4.50 -1.02 20.69
C GLU A 86 5.01 -2.00 19.63
N ARG A 87 4.50 -1.89 18.39
CA ARG A 87 4.87 -2.79 17.30
C ARG A 87 6.26 -2.53 16.72
N LEU A 88 6.76 -1.29 16.76
CA LEU A 88 8.14 -0.97 16.38
C LEU A 88 9.19 -1.65 17.26
N GLU A 89 8.83 -2.03 18.49
CA GLU A 89 9.78 -2.67 19.40
C GLU A 89 9.94 -4.17 19.11
N THR A 90 8.84 -4.89 18.85
CA THR A 90 8.87 -6.36 18.90
C THR A 90 8.02 -7.11 17.87
N ASP A 91 7.07 -6.47 17.18
CA ASP A 91 6.18 -7.17 16.26
C ASP A 91 6.90 -7.50 14.94
N MET A 92 7.10 -8.79 14.65
CA MET A 92 7.86 -9.24 13.47
C MET A 92 7.02 -9.29 12.18
N GLU A 93 5.71 -9.06 12.23
CA GLU A 93 4.83 -9.13 11.05
C GLU A 93 4.61 -7.77 10.36
N CYS A 94 4.86 -6.67 11.06
CA CYS A 94 4.74 -5.30 10.55
C CYS A 94 5.97 -4.45 10.93
N MET A 95 5.99 -3.15 10.61
CA MET A 95 7.11 -2.26 11.00
C MET A 95 8.49 -2.79 10.57
N LEU A 96 8.60 -3.26 9.33
CA LEU A 96 9.73 -3.98 8.80
C LEU A 96 10.84 -3.00 8.36
N PRO A 97 11.98 -2.88 9.08
CA PRO A 97 13.06 -2.02 8.65
C PRO A 97 13.70 -2.60 7.39
N SER A 98 13.75 -1.81 6.31
CA SER A 98 14.44 -2.19 5.08
C SER A 98 15.97 -2.16 5.26
N TYR A 99 16.71 -2.48 4.21
CA TYR A 99 18.15 -2.27 4.13
C TYR A 99 18.54 -0.87 3.63
N SER A 100 17.55 -0.06 3.23
CA SER A 100 17.72 1.33 2.80
C SER A 100 17.77 2.28 4.00
N HIS A 101 18.96 2.77 4.31
CA HIS A 101 19.24 3.64 5.46
C HIS A 101 19.46 5.11 5.11
N GLN A 102 19.28 5.48 3.84
CA GLN A 102 19.47 6.85 3.35
C GLN A 102 18.29 7.24 2.46
N LEU A 103 17.99 8.53 2.44
CA LEU A 103 17.16 9.16 1.42
C LEU A 103 18.05 9.66 0.27
N PRO A 104 17.51 9.76 -0.95
CA PRO A 104 18.23 10.30 -2.07
C PRO A 104 18.66 11.75 -1.83
N ARG A 105 19.80 12.11 -2.39
CA ARG A 105 20.33 13.48 -2.39
C ARG A 105 19.73 14.33 -3.50
N GLY A 106 19.07 13.70 -4.46
CA GLY A 106 18.59 14.29 -5.70
C GLY A 106 19.72 14.72 -6.64
N THR A 107 20.92 14.16 -6.46
CA THR A 107 22.07 14.32 -7.36
C THR A 107 22.40 13.02 -8.06
N GLU A 108 21.64 11.96 -7.77
CA GLU A 108 21.78 10.66 -8.41
C GLU A 108 21.56 10.76 -9.91
N VAL A 109 22.45 10.13 -10.66
CA VAL A 109 22.43 10.06 -12.13
C VAL A 109 22.62 8.63 -12.58
N GLY A 110 22.08 8.27 -13.74
CA GLY A 110 22.32 6.97 -14.35
C GLY A 110 21.10 6.39 -15.06
N ARG A 111 21.30 5.25 -15.71
CA ARG A 111 20.25 4.49 -16.41
C ARG A 111 20.06 3.14 -15.76
N PHE A 112 18.82 2.84 -15.39
CA PHE A 112 18.48 1.70 -14.54
C PHE A 112 17.28 0.95 -15.11
N VAL A 113 17.31 -0.39 -15.04
CA VAL A 113 16.13 -1.21 -15.28
C VAL A 113 15.30 -1.21 -13.99
N ALA A 114 14.05 -0.79 -14.07
CA ALA A 114 13.12 -0.81 -12.95
C ALA A 114 11.97 -1.76 -13.25
N LEU A 115 11.69 -2.64 -12.29
CA LEU A 115 10.56 -3.57 -12.32
C LEU A 115 9.53 -3.15 -11.28
N ASP A 116 8.25 -3.24 -11.63
CA ASP A 116 7.14 -3.14 -10.70
C ASP A 116 6.30 -4.41 -10.81
N VAL A 117 6.32 -5.21 -9.73
CA VAL A 117 5.61 -6.49 -9.67
C VAL A 117 4.42 -6.38 -8.72
N GLY A 118 3.26 -6.11 -9.31
CA GLY A 118 1.98 -6.00 -8.61
C GLY A 118 1.12 -7.26 -8.69
N GLY A 119 -0.10 -7.17 -8.16
CA GLY A 119 -1.06 -8.29 -8.17
C GLY A 119 -1.74 -8.56 -9.51
N SER A 120 -1.71 -7.60 -10.44
CA SER A 120 -2.44 -7.64 -11.72
C SER A 120 -1.57 -7.26 -12.92
N THR A 121 -0.40 -6.67 -12.69
CA THR A 121 0.47 -6.13 -13.73
C THR A 121 1.93 -6.34 -13.34
N LEU A 122 2.74 -6.71 -14.33
CA LEU A 122 4.19 -6.55 -14.32
C LEU A 122 4.50 -5.33 -15.19
N ARG A 123 5.29 -4.40 -14.70
CA ARG A 123 5.78 -3.28 -15.50
C ARG A 123 7.29 -3.33 -15.53
N VAL A 124 7.84 -3.12 -16.72
CA VAL A 124 9.28 -3.08 -16.95
C VAL A 124 9.59 -1.74 -17.59
N ALA A 125 10.55 -1.01 -17.02
CA ALA A 125 10.95 0.27 -17.55
C ALA A 125 12.47 0.45 -17.54
N LEU A 126 12.97 1.19 -18.53
CA LEU A 126 14.28 1.80 -18.47
C LEU A 126 14.11 3.23 -17.96
N VAL A 127 14.69 3.52 -16.80
CA VAL A 127 14.63 4.82 -16.13
C VAL A 127 15.96 5.53 -16.26
N GLU A 128 15.93 6.82 -16.55
CA GLU A 128 17.10 7.70 -16.63
C GLU A 128 16.97 8.79 -15.56
N LEU A 129 17.93 8.84 -14.64
CA LEU A 129 18.06 9.89 -13.64
C LEU A 129 19.15 10.86 -14.09
N CYS A 130 18.85 12.16 -14.02
CA CYS A 130 19.74 13.23 -14.48
C CYS A 130 20.24 14.15 -13.34
N GLY A 131 19.84 13.88 -12.09
CA GLY A 131 20.04 14.79 -10.97
C GLY A 131 19.18 16.05 -11.06
N ARG A 132 18.89 16.69 -9.93
CA ARG A 132 18.12 17.95 -9.87
C ARG A 132 18.93 19.18 -10.27
N VAL A 133 20.26 19.10 -10.15
CA VAL A 133 21.20 20.24 -10.28
C VAL A 133 21.90 20.23 -11.64
N SER A 134 21.54 19.34 -12.57
CA SER A 134 22.08 19.38 -13.92
C SER A 134 21.62 20.67 -14.60
N ASN A 135 22.53 21.65 -14.72
CA ASN A 135 22.38 22.91 -15.46
C ASN A 135 22.10 22.72 -16.98
N ILE A 136 21.73 21.51 -17.40
CA ILE A 136 21.59 21.05 -18.80
C ILE A 136 20.11 20.95 -19.20
N GLY A 137 19.15 21.08 -18.26
CA GLY A 137 17.72 21.11 -18.59
C GLY A 137 17.11 19.75 -18.94
N GLU A 138 17.80 18.64 -18.67
CA GLU A 138 17.25 17.29 -18.83
C GLU A 138 16.55 16.84 -17.54
N GLU A 139 15.27 16.50 -17.64
CA GLU A 139 14.47 15.96 -16.54
C GLU A 139 14.63 14.43 -16.44
N SER A 140 14.69 13.92 -15.21
CA SER A 140 14.69 12.48 -14.97
C SER A 140 13.38 11.87 -15.48
N ARG A 141 13.46 10.76 -16.23
CA ARG A 141 12.32 10.25 -16.99
C ARG A 141 12.35 8.73 -17.17
N ILE A 142 11.18 8.19 -17.47
CA ILE A 142 11.03 6.83 -18.00
C ILE A 142 11.32 6.88 -19.50
N VAL A 143 12.44 6.28 -19.92
CA VAL A 143 12.90 6.26 -21.32
C VAL A 143 12.02 5.34 -22.16
N SER A 144 11.79 4.12 -21.66
CA SER A 144 10.94 3.13 -22.28
C SER A 144 10.22 2.34 -21.19
N MET A 145 9.00 1.89 -21.48
CA MET A 145 8.19 1.12 -20.54
C MET A 145 7.24 0.20 -21.28
N ARG A 146 7.08 -1.01 -20.76
CA ARG A 146 6.00 -1.93 -21.15
C ARG A 146 5.25 -2.42 -19.92
N ASN A 147 3.93 -2.55 -20.09
CA ASN A 147 3.02 -3.05 -19.07
C ASN A 147 2.46 -4.39 -19.54
N PHE A 148 2.57 -5.42 -18.70
CA PHE A 148 2.12 -6.77 -18.99
C PHE A 148 1.06 -7.19 -17.97
N HIS A 149 -0.10 -7.63 -18.46
CA HIS A 149 -1.17 -8.09 -17.59
C HIS A 149 -0.82 -9.47 -16.99
N ILE A 150 -1.01 -9.61 -15.68
CA ILE A 150 -0.83 -10.89 -14.98
C ILE A 150 -2.20 -11.56 -14.89
N THR A 151 -2.50 -12.38 -15.90
CA THR A 151 -3.76 -13.13 -15.99
C THR A 151 -3.82 -14.26 -14.94
N PRO A 152 -5.00 -14.86 -14.69
CA PRO A 152 -5.11 -16.04 -13.82
C PRO A 152 -4.17 -17.18 -14.21
N GLU A 153 -3.95 -17.40 -15.51
CA GLU A 153 -3.03 -18.43 -16.03
C GLU A 153 -1.58 -18.13 -15.65
N ILE A 154 -1.17 -16.86 -15.70
CA ILE A 154 0.17 -16.44 -15.26
C ILE A 154 0.31 -16.57 -13.73
N LYS A 155 -0.74 -16.26 -12.96
CA LYS A 155 -0.72 -16.46 -11.49
C LYS A 155 -0.58 -17.93 -11.11
N ALA A 156 -1.14 -18.83 -11.93
CA ALA A 156 -1.08 -20.27 -11.72
C ALA A 156 0.30 -20.89 -12.05
N LEU A 157 1.22 -20.13 -12.65
CA LEU A 157 2.59 -20.61 -12.88
C LEU A 157 3.30 -20.90 -11.56
N GLU A 158 3.84 -22.12 -11.45
CA GLU A 158 4.50 -22.60 -10.23
C GLU A 158 6.02 -22.43 -10.28
N GLY A 159 6.61 -22.18 -9.12
CA GLY A 159 8.06 -22.11 -8.95
C GLY A 159 8.73 -21.14 -9.92
N ARG A 160 9.74 -21.64 -10.64
CA ARG A 160 10.56 -20.81 -11.54
C ARG A 160 9.80 -20.30 -12.78
N LEU A 161 8.70 -20.94 -13.17
CA LEU A 161 7.99 -20.61 -14.42
C LEU A 161 7.49 -19.16 -14.46
N PHE A 162 7.03 -18.64 -13.31
CA PHE A 162 6.63 -17.23 -13.22
C PHE A 162 7.82 -16.27 -13.42
N PHE A 163 8.97 -16.62 -12.85
CA PHE A 163 10.18 -15.81 -12.97
C PHE A 163 10.82 -15.92 -14.36
N ASP A 164 10.72 -17.09 -15.01
CA ASP A 164 11.10 -17.26 -16.41
C ASP A 164 10.19 -16.43 -17.34
N TRP A 165 8.89 -16.40 -17.06
CA TRP A 165 7.95 -15.50 -17.76
C TRP A 165 8.34 -14.04 -17.55
N MET A 166 8.68 -13.63 -16.33
CA MET A 166 9.13 -12.27 -16.04
C MET A 166 10.42 -11.92 -16.80
N ALA A 167 11.40 -12.81 -16.82
CA ALA A 167 12.65 -12.64 -17.56
C ALA A 167 12.41 -12.46 -19.07
N GLU A 168 11.46 -13.19 -19.67
CA GLU A 168 11.08 -12.96 -21.06
C GLU A 168 10.50 -11.57 -21.30
N ARG A 169 9.64 -11.07 -20.39
CA ARG A 169 9.05 -9.74 -20.50
C ARG A 169 10.09 -8.63 -20.36
N ILE A 170 11.11 -8.87 -19.53
CA ILE A 170 12.28 -7.99 -19.40
C ILE A 170 13.03 -7.95 -20.74
N LEU A 171 13.36 -9.12 -21.30
CA LEU A 171 14.05 -9.20 -22.59
C LEU A 171 13.27 -8.54 -23.71
N GLU A 172 11.97 -8.79 -23.78
CA GLU A 172 11.08 -8.16 -24.75
C GLU A 172 11.05 -6.63 -24.62
N THR A 173 11.18 -6.10 -23.41
CA THR A 173 11.19 -4.65 -23.17
C THR A 173 12.51 -4.02 -23.56
N LEU A 174 13.64 -4.70 -23.29
CA LEU A 174 15.00 -4.19 -23.47
C LEU A 174 15.60 -4.52 -24.83
N SER A 175 14.91 -5.27 -25.70
CA SER A 175 15.50 -5.80 -26.94
C SER A 175 16.01 -4.70 -27.87
N ALA A 176 15.30 -3.58 -27.98
CA ALA A 176 15.70 -2.46 -28.83
C ALA A 176 16.95 -1.74 -28.28
N GLU A 177 17.08 -1.64 -26.97
CA GLU A 177 18.19 -1.00 -26.28
C GLU A 177 19.44 -1.88 -26.27
N ILE A 178 19.27 -3.19 -26.11
CA ILE A 178 20.36 -4.19 -26.20
C ILE A 178 20.94 -4.23 -27.62
N GLU A 179 20.14 -3.99 -28.65
CA GLU A 179 20.59 -3.91 -30.05
C GLU A 179 21.34 -2.60 -30.37
N GLN A 180 21.03 -1.51 -29.67
CA GLN A 180 21.62 -0.18 -29.91
C GLN A 180 22.90 0.09 -29.11
N GLN A 181 23.07 -0.56 -27.95
CA GLN A 181 24.30 -0.48 -27.17
C GLN A 181 25.28 -1.55 -27.66
N ASP A 182 26.44 -1.11 -28.15
CA ASP A 182 27.57 -2.01 -28.39
C ASP A 182 27.82 -2.76 -27.08
N ARG A 183 27.71 -4.10 -27.12
CA ARG A 183 27.52 -4.97 -25.94
C ARG A 183 28.56 -4.62 -24.86
N SER A 184 28.18 -3.78 -23.91
CA SER A 184 28.99 -3.55 -22.73
C SER A 184 29.07 -4.89 -21.99
N ASP A 185 30.29 -5.31 -21.66
CA ASP A 185 30.49 -6.50 -20.83
C ASP A 185 29.89 -6.33 -19.43
N SER A 186 29.61 -5.08 -19.00
CA SER A 186 28.99 -4.81 -17.70
C SER A 186 27.49 -5.11 -17.68
N PRO A 187 26.96 -5.78 -16.63
CA PRO A 187 25.54 -6.02 -16.49
C PRO A 187 24.76 -4.72 -16.25
N LEU A 188 23.58 -4.60 -16.87
CA LEU A 188 22.68 -3.48 -16.62
C LEU A 188 22.12 -3.55 -15.19
N PRO A 189 22.28 -2.48 -14.38
CA PRO A 189 21.76 -2.46 -13.02
C PRO A 189 20.23 -2.47 -13.02
N MET A 190 19.66 -3.37 -12.22
CA MET A 190 18.23 -3.61 -12.12
C MET A 190 17.73 -3.47 -10.69
N SER A 191 16.54 -2.89 -10.54
CA SER A 191 15.83 -2.71 -9.28
C SER A 191 14.40 -3.21 -9.41
N MET A 192 13.78 -3.55 -8.29
CA MET A 192 12.43 -4.10 -8.26
C MET A 192 11.62 -3.53 -7.10
N ALA A 193 10.49 -2.90 -7.42
CA ALA A 193 9.38 -2.71 -6.50
C ALA A 193 8.59 -4.02 -6.41
N TRP A 194 8.55 -4.59 -5.21
CA TRP A 194 7.96 -5.89 -4.93
C TRP A 194 6.81 -5.76 -3.91
N SER A 195 5.57 -5.90 -4.38
CA SER A 195 4.34 -5.74 -3.58
C SER A 195 3.84 -7.05 -2.95
N PHE A 196 4.76 -7.96 -2.61
CA PHE A 196 4.46 -9.23 -1.94
C PHE A 196 5.35 -9.43 -0.70
N PRO A 197 4.95 -10.28 0.26
CA PRO A 197 5.74 -10.51 1.45
C PRO A 197 7.13 -11.09 1.14
N ILE A 198 8.17 -10.49 1.73
CA ILE A 198 9.55 -10.99 1.73
C ILE A 198 10.17 -10.80 3.11
N GLU A 199 11.02 -11.74 3.51
CA GLU A 199 11.95 -11.53 4.62
C GLU A 199 13.24 -11.01 4.00
N GLN A 200 13.37 -9.68 3.91
CA GLN A 200 14.53 -9.05 3.28
C GLN A 200 15.82 -9.42 4.05
N THR A 201 16.86 -9.83 3.33
CA THR A 201 18.15 -10.29 3.88
C THR A 201 19.32 -9.41 3.48
N SER A 202 19.15 -8.65 2.41
CA SER A 202 20.05 -7.60 1.96
C SER A 202 19.25 -6.61 1.12
N LEU A 203 19.88 -5.59 0.56
CA LEU A 203 19.16 -4.71 -0.34
C LEU A 203 18.76 -5.39 -1.66
N ALA A 204 19.59 -6.30 -2.17
CA ALA A 204 19.36 -7.04 -3.41
C ALA A 204 18.65 -8.39 -3.20
N GLY A 205 18.45 -8.83 -1.95
CA GLY A 205 18.06 -10.19 -1.60
C GLY A 205 17.01 -10.24 -0.49
N GLY A 206 16.30 -11.36 -0.45
CA GLY A 206 15.22 -11.57 0.50
C GLY A 206 14.57 -12.93 0.31
N LYS A 207 14.23 -13.59 1.42
CA LYS A 207 13.60 -14.90 1.37
C LYS A 207 12.14 -14.76 0.94
N LEU A 208 11.79 -15.42 -0.16
CA LEU A 208 10.44 -15.43 -0.70
C LEU A 208 9.47 -16.06 0.29
N GLN A 209 8.36 -15.37 0.57
CA GLN A 209 7.27 -15.86 1.40
C GLN A 209 6.05 -16.19 0.53
N GLY A 210 4.94 -16.60 1.18
CA GLY A 210 3.68 -16.80 0.49
C GLY A 210 3.20 -15.50 -0.16
N MET A 211 3.04 -15.49 -1.48
CA MET A 211 2.67 -14.28 -2.22
C MET A 211 1.18 -13.91 -2.03
N GLY A 212 0.30 -14.88 -1.74
CA GLY A 212 -1.13 -14.63 -1.72
C GLY A 212 -1.65 -14.18 -3.09
N LYS A 213 -2.77 -13.44 -3.15
CA LYS A 213 -3.35 -12.85 -4.38
C LYS A 213 -3.57 -13.84 -5.56
N GLY A 214 -3.62 -15.14 -5.26
CA GLY A 214 -3.75 -16.23 -6.23
C GLY A 214 -2.44 -16.72 -6.88
N PHE A 215 -1.27 -16.21 -6.48
CA PHE A 215 0.02 -16.58 -7.08
C PHE A 215 0.53 -17.92 -6.55
N ALA A 216 0.86 -18.82 -7.47
CA ALA A 216 1.48 -20.12 -7.20
C ALA A 216 3.01 -20.10 -7.35
N ALA A 217 3.61 -18.97 -7.73
CA ALA A 217 5.05 -18.83 -7.98
C ALA A 217 5.93 -19.21 -6.78
N CYS A 218 5.43 -19.05 -5.55
CA CYS A 218 6.16 -19.46 -4.35
C CYS A 218 6.19 -20.98 -4.11
N ASN A 219 5.38 -21.77 -4.83
CA ASN A 219 5.36 -23.24 -4.72
C ASN A 219 6.74 -23.79 -5.12
N GLY A 220 7.41 -24.45 -4.17
CA GLY A 220 8.78 -24.96 -4.36
C GLY A 220 9.90 -23.93 -4.22
N LEU A 221 9.59 -22.64 -3.98
CA LEU A 221 10.57 -21.55 -3.82
C LEU A 221 10.49 -20.83 -2.46
N LEU A 222 9.57 -21.23 -1.57
CA LEU A 222 9.47 -20.67 -0.22
C LEU A 222 10.82 -20.71 0.52
N GLY A 223 11.22 -19.56 1.07
CA GLY A 223 12.46 -19.40 1.82
C GLY A 223 13.73 -19.25 0.97
N GLN A 224 13.65 -19.43 -0.36
CA GLN A 224 14.78 -19.17 -1.26
C GLN A 224 14.95 -17.68 -1.50
N ASP A 225 16.18 -17.27 -1.84
CA ASP A 225 16.50 -15.87 -2.10
C ASP A 225 15.91 -15.39 -3.44
N LEU A 226 15.05 -14.37 -3.36
CA LEU A 226 14.35 -13.79 -4.50
C LEU A 226 15.32 -13.18 -5.51
N GLY A 227 16.40 -12.53 -5.05
CA GLY A 227 17.40 -11.95 -5.95
C GLY A 227 18.07 -13.02 -6.79
N GLU A 228 18.46 -14.13 -6.17
CA GLU A 228 19.04 -15.28 -6.87
C GLU A 228 18.06 -15.96 -7.84
N ILE A 229 16.77 -16.05 -7.48
CA ILE A 229 15.72 -16.58 -8.36
C ILE A 229 15.62 -15.73 -9.63
N VAL A 230 15.48 -14.41 -9.48
CA VAL A 230 15.35 -13.46 -10.59
C VAL A 230 16.61 -13.45 -11.45
N ARG A 231 17.79 -13.39 -10.81
CA ARG A 231 19.10 -13.45 -11.48
C ARG A 231 19.23 -14.70 -12.34
N THR A 232 18.86 -15.86 -11.80
CA THR A 232 18.90 -17.13 -12.55
C THR A 232 17.97 -17.12 -13.76
N ALA A 233 16.74 -16.62 -13.59
CA ALA A 233 15.77 -16.56 -14.68
C ALA A 233 16.25 -15.63 -15.82
N CYS A 234 16.82 -14.47 -15.48
CA CYS A 234 17.40 -13.55 -16.46
C CYS A 234 18.59 -14.18 -17.20
N LEU A 235 19.52 -14.82 -16.49
CA LEU A 235 20.68 -15.48 -17.10
C LEU A 235 20.27 -16.59 -18.09
N ASN A 236 19.24 -17.39 -17.75
CA ASN A 236 18.71 -18.43 -18.64
C ASN A 236 18.13 -17.86 -19.95
N ARG A 237 17.79 -16.57 -19.99
CA ARG A 237 17.32 -15.84 -21.18
C ARG A 237 18.42 -15.05 -21.88
N GLY A 238 19.68 -15.18 -21.46
CA GLY A 238 20.80 -14.44 -22.00
C GLY A 238 20.78 -12.94 -21.65
N LEU A 239 20.02 -12.54 -20.62
CA LEU A 239 20.02 -11.16 -20.14
C LEU A 239 21.22 -10.90 -19.23
N ASN A 240 22.05 -9.93 -19.61
CA ASN A 240 23.13 -9.42 -18.76
C ASN A 240 22.60 -8.30 -17.86
N VAL A 241 21.81 -8.67 -16.84
CA VAL A 241 21.25 -7.74 -15.84
C VAL A 241 21.63 -8.18 -14.43
N GLU A 242 21.73 -7.23 -13.51
CA GLU A 242 22.05 -7.49 -12.10
C GLU A 242 21.01 -6.83 -11.19
N LEU A 243 20.22 -7.63 -10.47
CA LEU A 243 19.29 -7.10 -9.47
C LEU A 243 20.08 -6.62 -8.25
N ARG A 244 20.08 -5.31 -7.99
CA ARG A 244 20.82 -4.69 -6.87
C ARG A 244 19.92 -4.12 -5.78
N ALA A 245 18.63 -3.93 -6.05
CA ALA A 245 17.69 -3.39 -5.08
C ALA A 245 16.30 -4.02 -5.19
N ILE A 246 15.77 -4.43 -4.04
CA ILE A 246 14.37 -4.84 -3.85
C ILE A 246 13.76 -3.90 -2.81
N VAL A 247 12.72 -3.18 -3.21
CA VAL A 247 11.99 -2.26 -2.34
C VAL A 247 10.52 -2.62 -2.30
N ASN A 248 9.85 -2.36 -1.18
CA ASN A 248 8.40 -2.40 -1.14
C ASN A 248 7.82 -1.18 -1.90
N ASP A 249 6.61 -1.32 -2.45
CA ASP A 249 5.91 -0.26 -3.19
C ASP A 249 5.76 1.05 -2.40
N SER A 250 5.40 0.99 -1.12
CA SER A 250 5.33 2.19 -0.28
C SER A 250 6.69 2.83 -0.04
N SER A 251 7.77 2.02 0.02
CA SER A 251 9.14 2.52 0.11
C SER A 251 9.60 3.15 -1.20
N ALA A 252 9.23 2.58 -2.34
CA ALA A 252 9.45 3.18 -3.66
C ALA A 252 8.71 4.52 -3.79
N CYS A 253 7.47 4.61 -3.31
CA CYS A 253 6.70 5.85 -3.24
C CYS A 253 7.39 6.94 -2.41
N LEU A 254 7.92 6.59 -1.24
CA LEU A 254 8.71 7.51 -0.44
C LEU A 254 9.97 7.96 -1.19
N LEU A 255 10.71 7.02 -1.78
CA LEU A 255 11.98 7.28 -2.45
C LEU A 255 11.82 8.15 -3.70
N SER A 256 10.83 7.84 -4.55
CA SER A 256 10.57 8.59 -5.79
C SER A 256 10.31 10.07 -5.51
N GLU A 257 9.54 10.36 -4.47
CA GLU A 257 9.20 11.74 -4.15
C GLU A 257 10.29 12.44 -3.36
N SER A 258 11.01 11.71 -2.49
CA SER A 258 12.15 12.28 -1.76
C SER A 258 13.30 12.73 -2.68
N TYR A 259 13.44 12.10 -3.85
CA TYR A 259 14.39 12.52 -4.89
C TYR A 259 14.10 13.94 -5.39
N ASN A 260 12.82 14.31 -5.53
CA ASN A 260 12.40 15.63 -5.99
C ASN A 260 12.21 16.61 -4.82
N HIS A 261 11.62 16.16 -3.72
CA HIS A 261 11.27 16.96 -2.55
C HIS A 261 11.94 16.42 -1.28
N PRO A 262 13.04 17.06 -0.79
CA PRO A 262 13.85 16.57 0.33
C PRO A 262 13.12 16.47 1.68
N THR A 263 11.92 17.05 1.80
CA THR A 263 11.09 17.03 3.02
C THR A 263 10.14 15.83 3.07
N THR A 264 10.18 14.94 2.07
CA THR A 264 9.39 13.70 2.04
C THR A 264 9.88 12.73 3.11
N ARG A 265 8.99 12.32 4.01
CA ARG A 265 9.31 11.35 5.09
C ARG A 265 8.41 10.13 5.10
N PHE A 266 7.38 10.13 4.27
CA PHE A 266 6.40 9.05 4.19
C PHE A 266 6.04 8.75 2.74
N GLY A 267 5.73 7.49 2.47
CA GLY A 267 5.14 7.03 1.21
C GLY A 267 3.86 6.25 1.48
N LEU A 268 2.72 6.73 1.01
CA LEU A 268 1.39 6.18 1.25
C LEU A 268 0.87 5.51 -0.03
N ILE A 269 0.59 4.22 0.05
CA ILE A 269 -0.15 3.51 -1.00
C ILE A 269 -1.60 3.37 -0.55
N LEU A 270 -2.54 3.93 -1.31
CA LEU A 270 -3.97 3.78 -1.07
C LEU A 270 -4.72 3.47 -2.37
N GLY A 271 -4.89 2.17 -2.64
CA GLY A 271 -5.54 1.64 -3.82
C GLY A 271 -6.44 0.47 -3.45
N THR A 272 -6.19 -0.72 -4.03
CA THR A 272 -6.88 -1.95 -3.61
C THR A 272 -6.65 -2.27 -2.14
N GLY A 273 -5.43 -2.03 -1.63
CA GLY A 273 -5.06 -2.12 -0.22
C GLY A 273 -4.55 -0.78 0.32
N VAL A 274 -4.03 -0.79 1.55
CA VAL A 274 -3.37 0.37 2.16
C VAL A 274 -2.00 0.00 2.75
N ASN A 275 -0.98 0.79 2.47
CA ASN A 275 0.33 0.64 3.11
C ASN A 275 1.02 2.00 3.30
N LEU A 276 1.98 2.06 4.21
CA LEU A 276 2.76 3.27 4.47
C LEU A 276 4.23 2.91 4.75
N ALA A 277 5.16 3.61 4.09
CA ALA A 277 6.56 3.61 4.46
C ALA A 277 6.89 4.89 5.25
N ALA A 278 7.81 4.78 6.20
CA ALA A 278 8.28 5.91 7.01
C ALA A 278 9.82 5.88 7.11
N TYR A 279 10.45 7.06 7.03
CA TYR A 279 11.87 7.22 7.35
C TYR A 279 12.04 7.57 8.83
N LEU A 280 12.60 6.65 9.61
CA LEU A 280 12.68 6.73 11.06
C LEU A 280 14.12 6.55 11.57
N PRO A 281 14.48 7.15 12.73
CA PRO A 281 15.75 6.87 13.39
C PRO A 281 15.90 5.38 13.70
N VAL A 282 17.09 4.83 13.48
CA VAL A 282 17.42 3.43 13.81
C VAL A 282 17.25 3.15 15.31
N SER A 283 17.43 4.17 16.16
CA SER A 283 17.25 4.11 17.61
C SER A 283 15.79 4.00 18.06
N ALA A 284 14.82 4.26 17.17
CA ALA A 284 13.39 4.16 17.45
C ALA A 284 12.83 2.74 17.29
N ILE A 285 13.62 1.83 16.71
CA ILE A 285 13.18 0.49 16.33
C ILE A 285 13.89 -0.53 17.23
N GLY A 286 13.15 -1.52 17.72
CA GLY A 286 13.71 -2.57 18.57
C GLY A 286 14.78 -3.38 17.82
N ARG A 287 15.91 -3.70 18.47
CA ARG A 287 17.04 -4.38 17.81
C ARG A 287 16.67 -5.71 17.18
N VAL A 288 15.71 -6.44 17.74
CA VAL A 288 15.21 -7.72 17.20
C VAL A 288 14.60 -7.57 15.80
N LYS A 289 14.05 -6.40 15.47
CA LYS A 289 13.40 -6.12 14.18
C LYS A 289 14.36 -6.08 13.00
N PHE A 290 15.64 -5.80 13.26
CA PHE A 290 16.65 -5.69 12.22
C PHE A 290 17.15 -7.06 11.72
N GLY A 291 16.79 -8.15 12.40
CA GLY A 291 17.33 -9.47 12.11
C GLY A 291 18.85 -9.50 12.28
N GLU A 292 19.53 -10.30 11.46
CA GLU A 292 20.99 -10.32 11.41
C GLU A 292 21.51 -9.26 10.43
N ARG A 293 22.22 -8.26 10.95
CA ARG A 293 22.93 -7.25 10.15
C ARG A 293 24.37 -7.10 10.64
N PRO A 294 25.33 -6.84 9.74
CA PRO A 294 26.71 -6.62 10.13
C PRO A 294 26.85 -5.36 11.00
N PRO A 295 27.76 -5.33 12.00
CA PRO A 295 27.97 -4.16 12.85
C PRO A 295 28.20 -2.86 12.07
N GLN A 296 28.92 -2.96 10.95
CA GLN A 296 29.21 -1.80 10.08
C GLN A 296 27.94 -1.17 9.49
N TRP A 297 26.85 -1.92 9.34
CA TRP A 297 25.58 -1.35 8.90
C TRP A 297 25.02 -0.43 9.99
N PHE A 298 25.07 -0.84 11.26
CA PHE A 298 24.60 -0.02 12.38
C PHE A 298 25.49 1.19 12.68
N GLU A 299 26.78 1.10 12.36
CA GLU A 299 27.72 2.23 12.46
C GLU A 299 27.41 3.32 11.42
N LYS A 300 26.93 2.94 10.22
CA LYS A 300 26.59 3.87 9.15
C LYS A 300 25.13 4.36 9.21
N ALA A 301 24.20 3.52 9.65
CA ALA A 301 22.77 3.79 9.57
C ALA A 301 22.25 4.53 10.80
N THR A 302 22.06 5.85 10.67
CA THR A 302 21.39 6.69 11.68
C THR A 302 19.86 6.57 11.59
N HIS A 303 19.37 6.32 10.38
CA HIS A 303 17.95 6.19 10.05
C HIS A 303 17.73 5.00 9.11
N VAL A 304 16.46 4.63 8.92
CA VAL A 304 16.06 3.53 8.04
C VAL A 304 14.65 3.75 7.50
N ILE A 305 14.43 3.32 6.27
CA ILE A 305 13.08 3.25 5.70
C ILE A 305 12.40 2.01 6.26
N VAL A 306 11.24 2.19 6.89
CA VAL A 306 10.42 1.14 7.48
C VAL A 306 9.17 0.96 6.64
N ASN A 307 8.93 -0.26 6.14
CA ASN A 307 7.62 -0.66 5.64
C ASN A 307 6.71 -0.93 6.85
N SER A 308 5.71 -0.10 7.09
CA SER A 308 4.91 -0.20 8.31
C SER A 308 3.91 -1.34 8.31
N GLU A 309 3.43 -1.78 7.14
CA GLU A 309 2.21 -2.60 7.04
C GLU A 309 1.05 -1.98 7.85
N ILE A 310 0.82 -0.67 7.70
CA ILE A 310 -0.20 0.09 8.47
C ILE A 310 -1.61 -0.52 8.38
N SER A 311 -1.89 -1.29 7.33
CA SER A 311 -3.10 -2.10 7.17
C SER A 311 -3.44 -2.96 8.41
N MET A 312 -2.44 -3.40 9.16
CA MET A 312 -2.58 -4.26 10.34
C MET A 312 -2.92 -3.51 11.64
N MET A 313 -3.00 -2.18 11.61
CA MET A 313 -3.23 -1.33 12.78
C MET A 313 -4.72 -1.14 13.05
N GLY A 314 -5.06 -0.72 14.27
CA GLY A 314 -6.43 -0.30 14.60
C GLY A 314 -7.30 -1.38 15.23
N ARG A 315 -6.74 -2.56 15.55
CA ARG A 315 -7.46 -3.57 16.34
C ARG A 315 -7.93 -2.95 17.66
N ASP A 316 -9.19 -3.22 18.03
CA ASP A 316 -9.86 -2.76 19.26
C ASP A 316 -10.05 -1.23 19.43
N ILE A 317 -9.54 -0.40 18.51
CA ILE A 317 -9.65 1.07 18.58
C ILE A 317 -10.41 1.68 17.41
N LEU A 318 -10.60 0.94 16.31
CA LEU A 318 -11.35 1.44 15.16
C LEU A 318 -12.86 1.49 15.43
N PRO A 319 -13.55 2.55 14.98
CA PRO A 319 -14.98 2.71 15.20
C PRO A 319 -15.81 1.84 14.25
N LEU A 320 -16.01 0.58 14.61
CA LEU A 320 -16.76 -0.37 13.79
C LEU A 320 -18.27 -0.08 13.82
N THR A 321 -18.86 0.12 12.64
CA THR A 321 -20.30 0.16 12.42
C THR A 321 -20.90 -1.26 12.40
N ARG A 322 -22.22 -1.37 12.27
CA ARG A 322 -22.87 -2.68 12.09
C ARG A 322 -22.47 -3.35 10.77
N TRP A 323 -22.20 -2.57 9.72
CA TRP A 323 -21.81 -3.10 8.40
C TRP A 323 -20.37 -3.60 8.42
N ASP A 324 -19.46 -2.92 9.13
CA ASP A 324 -18.11 -3.43 9.32
C ASP A 324 -18.14 -4.76 10.10
N ARG A 325 -18.95 -4.86 11.17
CA ARG A 325 -19.11 -6.13 11.90
C ARG A 325 -19.68 -7.25 11.01
N GLN A 326 -20.63 -6.94 10.13
CA GLN A 326 -21.18 -7.91 9.17
C GLN A 326 -20.14 -8.36 8.15
N LEU A 327 -19.29 -7.44 7.66
CA LEU A 327 -18.15 -7.78 6.80
C LEU A 327 -17.20 -8.72 7.51
N LEU A 328 -16.78 -8.37 8.73
CA LEU A 328 -15.84 -9.16 9.52
C LEU A 328 -16.38 -10.56 9.84
N ALA A 329 -17.66 -10.69 10.18
CA ALA A 329 -18.27 -11.99 10.48
C ALA A 329 -18.22 -12.98 9.31
N ASN A 330 -18.13 -12.49 8.07
CA ASN A 330 -18.06 -13.31 6.85
C ASN A 330 -16.66 -13.29 6.21
N HIS A 331 -15.70 -12.60 6.81
CA HIS A 331 -14.34 -12.52 6.28
C HIS A 331 -13.53 -13.76 6.68
N SER A 332 -12.68 -14.25 5.78
CA SER A 332 -11.83 -15.42 6.05
C SER A 332 -10.76 -15.15 7.12
N ARG A 333 -10.36 -13.89 7.28
CA ARG A 333 -9.34 -13.44 8.24
C ARG A 333 -9.76 -12.12 8.87
N PRO A 334 -10.79 -12.10 9.73
CA PRO A 334 -11.41 -10.85 10.21
C PRO A 334 -10.44 -9.93 10.94
N GLU A 335 -9.46 -10.50 11.65
CA GLU A 335 -8.57 -9.69 12.50
C GLU A 335 -7.23 -9.34 11.83
N PHE A 336 -7.00 -9.71 10.57
CA PHE A 336 -5.68 -9.61 9.96
C PHE A 336 -5.29 -8.16 9.59
N GLN A 337 -6.17 -7.42 8.93
CA GLN A 337 -5.89 -6.05 8.46
C GLN A 337 -7.03 -5.08 8.80
N PRO A 338 -7.24 -4.79 10.10
CA PRO A 338 -8.39 -4.03 10.57
C PRO A 338 -8.54 -2.65 9.90
N LEU A 339 -7.44 -1.90 9.71
CA LEU A 339 -7.50 -0.61 9.02
C LEU A 339 -7.83 -0.77 7.54
N GLU A 340 -7.24 -1.75 6.86
CA GLU A 340 -7.47 -1.97 5.43
C GLU A 340 -8.93 -2.26 5.10
N HIS A 341 -9.61 -3.02 5.97
CA HIS A 341 -11.04 -3.33 5.85
C HIS A 341 -11.92 -2.07 5.86
N MET A 342 -11.45 -0.96 6.43
CA MET A 342 -12.22 0.28 6.54
C MET A 342 -11.88 1.33 5.48
N VAL A 343 -10.68 1.28 4.89
CA VAL A 343 -10.16 2.39 4.08
C VAL A 343 -9.80 2.06 2.63
N SER A 344 -9.57 0.78 2.32
CA SER A 344 -9.03 0.42 1.01
C SER A 344 -10.11 0.15 -0.03
N GLY A 345 -9.74 0.30 -1.30
CA GLY A 345 -10.63 0.13 -2.44
C GLY A 345 -11.19 -1.29 -2.61
N MET A 346 -10.63 -2.30 -1.94
CA MET A 346 -11.24 -3.64 -1.87
C MET A 346 -12.54 -3.65 -1.07
N TYR A 347 -12.66 -2.80 -0.03
CA TYR A 347 -13.74 -2.89 0.95
C TYR A 347 -14.70 -1.70 0.97
N LEU A 348 -14.35 -0.52 0.42
CA LEU A 348 -15.27 0.63 0.37
C LEU A 348 -16.60 0.28 -0.34
N GLY A 349 -16.51 -0.35 -1.51
CA GLY A 349 -17.67 -0.84 -2.25
C GLY A 349 -18.46 -1.91 -1.48
N GLU A 350 -17.79 -2.80 -0.75
CA GLU A 350 -18.46 -3.85 0.03
C GLU A 350 -19.20 -3.30 1.26
N ILE A 351 -18.61 -2.37 1.99
CA ILE A 351 -19.30 -1.66 3.08
C ILE A 351 -20.52 -0.91 2.54
N CYS A 352 -20.40 -0.27 1.38
CA CYS A 352 -21.52 0.38 0.73
C CYS A 352 -22.60 -0.62 0.30
N ARG A 353 -22.22 -1.80 -0.24
CA ARG A 353 -23.15 -2.88 -0.61
C ARG A 353 -23.98 -3.33 0.59
N LEU A 354 -23.32 -3.61 1.72
CA LEU A 354 -23.97 -4.08 2.94
C LEU A 354 -24.98 -3.04 3.47
N ALA A 355 -24.57 -1.77 3.52
CA ALA A 355 -25.44 -0.67 3.93
C ALA A 355 -26.61 -0.45 2.95
N LEU A 356 -26.36 -0.55 1.64
CA LEU A 356 -27.37 -0.38 0.61
C LEU A 356 -28.42 -1.49 0.64
N VAL A 357 -28.00 -2.75 0.80
CA VAL A 357 -28.93 -3.89 0.93
C VAL A 357 -29.87 -3.66 2.11
N GLU A 358 -29.33 -3.31 3.28
CA GLU A 358 -30.16 -3.00 4.46
C GLU A 358 -31.11 -1.82 4.21
N ALA A 359 -30.62 -0.76 3.55
CA ALA A 359 -31.43 0.42 3.24
C ALA A 359 -32.62 0.08 2.33
N ILE A 360 -32.40 -0.70 1.27
CA ILE A 360 -33.44 -1.14 0.33
C ILE A 360 -34.53 -1.88 1.10
N GLU A 361 -34.13 -2.83 1.95
CA GLU A 361 -35.07 -3.68 2.69
C GLU A 361 -35.84 -2.96 3.79
N SER A 362 -35.22 -1.98 4.44
CA SER A 362 -35.81 -1.30 5.61
C SER A 362 -36.58 -0.01 5.28
N THR A 363 -36.22 0.66 4.18
CA THR A 363 -36.77 1.99 3.82
C THR A 363 -37.56 2.01 2.52
N GLY A 364 -37.41 1.00 1.64
CA GLY A 364 -38.09 0.94 0.35
C GLY A 364 -37.40 1.73 -0.78
N VAL A 365 -36.19 2.26 -0.57
CA VAL A 365 -35.36 2.78 -1.67
C VAL A 365 -35.13 1.70 -2.72
N PHE A 366 -34.92 2.10 -3.98
CA PHE A 366 -34.87 1.21 -5.14
C PHE A 366 -36.13 0.33 -5.27
N GLY A 367 -37.29 0.87 -4.88
CA GLY A 367 -38.57 0.16 -4.86
C GLY A 367 -38.64 -1.00 -3.87
N GLY A 368 -37.72 -1.06 -2.89
CA GLY A 368 -37.66 -2.13 -1.89
C GLY A 368 -37.22 -3.49 -2.44
N VAL A 369 -36.70 -3.54 -3.67
CA VAL A 369 -36.25 -4.77 -4.33
C VAL A 369 -34.74 -4.76 -4.43
N VAL A 370 -34.09 -5.63 -3.66
CA VAL A 370 -32.64 -5.84 -3.74
C VAL A 370 -32.31 -6.52 -5.07
N PRO A 371 -31.48 -5.92 -5.95
CA PRO A 371 -30.93 -6.60 -7.11
C PRO A 371 -30.20 -7.89 -6.70
N VAL A 372 -30.49 -9.02 -7.36
CA VAL A 372 -29.89 -10.33 -7.03
C VAL A 372 -28.37 -10.30 -7.09
N SER A 373 -27.78 -9.48 -7.96
CA SER A 373 -26.32 -9.35 -8.01
C SER A 373 -25.72 -8.72 -6.74
N LEU A 374 -26.47 -7.87 -6.02
CA LEU A 374 -26.04 -7.28 -4.74
C LEU A 374 -26.11 -8.25 -3.57
N GLU A 375 -26.67 -9.45 -3.72
CA GLU A 375 -26.61 -10.49 -2.68
C GLU A 375 -25.21 -11.13 -2.60
N LYS A 376 -24.43 -11.04 -3.68
CA LYS A 376 -23.08 -11.63 -3.75
C LYS A 376 -22.07 -10.71 -3.05
N PRO A 377 -21.25 -11.24 -2.13
CA PRO A 377 -20.15 -10.46 -1.53
C PRO A 377 -19.22 -9.87 -2.60
N TYR A 378 -18.75 -8.65 -2.37
CA TYR A 378 -17.84 -7.90 -3.24
C TYR A 378 -18.37 -7.61 -4.64
N SER A 379 -19.68 -7.75 -4.87
CA SER A 379 -20.30 -7.47 -6.18
C SER A 379 -20.33 -5.99 -6.52
N PHE A 380 -20.26 -5.10 -5.52
CA PHE A 380 -20.33 -3.67 -5.71
C PHE A 380 -18.92 -3.07 -5.57
N SER A 381 -18.32 -2.69 -6.70
CA SER A 381 -16.94 -2.22 -6.73
C SER A 381 -16.82 -0.75 -6.32
N THR A 382 -15.71 -0.40 -5.69
CA THR A 382 -15.33 0.99 -5.40
C THR A 382 -15.23 1.84 -6.67
N GLU A 383 -14.87 1.24 -7.81
CA GLU A 383 -14.91 1.91 -9.11
C GLU A 383 -16.35 2.36 -9.45
N THR A 384 -17.33 1.47 -9.32
CA THR A 384 -18.75 1.77 -9.59
C THR A 384 -19.22 2.88 -8.65
N LEU A 385 -18.85 2.80 -7.37
CA LEU A 385 -19.15 3.82 -6.38
C LEU A 385 -18.58 5.19 -6.77
N SER A 386 -17.33 5.23 -7.22
CA SER A 386 -16.68 6.47 -7.64
C SER A 386 -17.31 7.10 -8.88
N ILE A 387 -17.79 6.29 -9.84
CA ILE A 387 -18.54 6.80 -11.01
C ILE A 387 -19.86 7.42 -10.58
N ILE A 388 -20.59 6.77 -9.66
CA ILE A 388 -21.87 7.27 -9.13
C ILE A 388 -21.67 8.60 -8.38
N GLU A 389 -20.64 8.71 -7.55
CA GLU A 389 -20.37 9.97 -6.83
C GLU A 389 -19.91 11.10 -7.75
N ARG A 390 -19.18 10.77 -8.83
CA ARG A 390 -18.71 11.77 -9.82
C ARG A 390 -19.83 12.36 -10.66
N ASP A 391 -20.94 11.65 -10.83
CA ASP A 391 -22.07 12.14 -11.59
C ASP A 391 -22.76 13.29 -10.85
N THR A 392 -22.64 14.51 -11.39
CA THR A 392 -23.27 15.73 -10.88
C THR A 392 -24.45 16.18 -11.74
N SER A 393 -24.89 15.37 -12.72
CA SER A 393 -26.05 15.73 -13.54
C SER A 393 -27.35 15.68 -12.72
N SER A 394 -28.34 16.49 -13.11
CA SER A 394 -29.62 16.56 -12.39
C SER A 394 -30.46 15.28 -12.54
N ASP A 395 -30.23 14.51 -13.60
CA ASP A 395 -30.92 13.26 -13.91
C ASP A 395 -30.09 12.01 -13.56
N ALA A 396 -28.83 12.17 -13.15
CA ALA A 396 -27.88 11.12 -12.81
C ALA A 396 -27.82 10.01 -13.88
N GLU A 397 -27.75 10.40 -15.16
CA GLU A 397 -27.87 9.49 -16.31
C GLU A 397 -26.75 8.43 -16.30
N GLU A 398 -25.50 8.85 -16.14
CA GLU A 398 -24.35 7.94 -16.18
C GLU A 398 -24.33 7.04 -14.95
N ALA A 399 -24.61 7.59 -13.76
CA ALA A 399 -24.75 6.80 -12.54
C ALA A 399 -25.87 5.74 -12.69
N ARG A 400 -27.01 6.10 -13.27
CA ARG A 400 -28.13 5.18 -13.51
C ARG A 400 -27.75 4.08 -14.47
N LYS A 401 -27.11 4.44 -15.59
CA LYS A 401 -26.65 3.49 -16.61
C LYS A 401 -25.65 2.49 -16.02
N GLN A 402 -24.65 2.97 -15.30
CA GLN A 402 -23.60 2.14 -14.71
C GLN A 402 -24.15 1.23 -13.60
N PHE A 403 -25.00 1.76 -12.72
CA PHE A 403 -25.66 0.96 -11.68
C PHE A 403 -26.58 -0.09 -12.30
N SER A 404 -27.47 0.29 -13.23
CA SER A 404 -28.44 -0.63 -13.82
C SER A 404 -27.79 -1.72 -14.67
N CYS A 405 -26.66 -1.42 -15.32
CA CYS A 405 -25.88 -2.38 -16.10
C CYS A 405 -25.24 -3.45 -15.20
N ARG A 406 -24.64 -3.06 -14.07
CA ARG A 406 -23.98 -3.99 -13.12
C ARG A 406 -24.97 -4.67 -12.17
N HIS A 407 -26.06 -4.00 -11.85
CA HIS A 407 -27.06 -4.42 -10.86
C HIS A 407 -28.48 -4.36 -11.43
N PRO A 408 -28.79 -5.21 -12.43
CA PRO A 408 -30.12 -5.24 -13.04
C PRO A 408 -31.20 -5.59 -12.02
N SER A 409 -32.32 -4.87 -12.08
CA SER A 409 -33.49 -5.05 -11.21
C SER A 409 -34.77 -4.89 -12.03
N SER A 410 -35.87 -5.45 -11.52
CA SER A 410 -37.20 -5.22 -12.09
C SER A 410 -37.73 -3.81 -11.81
N GLN A 411 -37.14 -3.10 -10.83
CA GLN A 411 -37.49 -1.73 -10.50
C GLN A 411 -36.62 -0.75 -11.28
N THR A 412 -37.24 0.31 -11.82
CA THR A 412 -36.51 1.41 -12.44
C THR A 412 -35.81 2.22 -11.36
N VAL A 413 -34.47 2.24 -11.39
CA VAL A 413 -33.65 3.10 -10.52
C VAL A 413 -34.03 4.55 -10.77
N THR A 414 -34.39 5.31 -9.72
CA THR A 414 -34.81 6.72 -9.81
C THR A 414 -33.65 7.68 -9.50
N ALA A 415 -33.83 8.99 -9.77
CA ALA A 415 -32.86 10.00 -9.37
C ALA A 415 -32.75 10.12 -7.83
N ALA A 416 -33.85 9.89 -7.11
CA ALA A 416 -33.86 9.89 -5.65
C ALA A 416 -33.05 8.72 -5.07
N ASP A 417 -33.12 7.54 -5.69
CA ASP A 417 -32.33 6.37 -5.31
C ASP A 417 -30.83 6.62 -5.45
N LEU A 418 -30.42 7.24 -6.57
CA LEU A 418 -29.03 7.59 -6.82
C LEU A 418 -28.55 8.72 -5.92
N SER A 419 -29.40 9.68 -5.59
CA SER A 419 -29.10 10.72 -4.60
C SER A 419 -28.90 10.12 -3.20
N PHE A 420 -29.73 9.15 -2.80
CA PHE A 420 -29.55 8.39 -1.56
C PHE A 420 -28.21 7.65 -1.54
N LEU A 421 -27.93 6.89 -2.62
CA LEU A 421 -26.70 6.12 -2.74
C LEU A 421 -25.45 7.01 -2.73
N LYS A 422 -25.49 8.16 -3.40
CA LYS A 422 -24.41 9.15 -3.39
C LYS A 422 -24.15 9.72 -1.99
N GLN A 423 -25.20 10.01 -1.22
CA GLN A 423 -25.04 10.46 0.17
C GLN A 423 -24.42 9.35 1.03
N LEU A 424 -24.90 8.11 0.93
CA LEU A 424 -24.34 6.98 1.66
C LEU A 424 -22.87 6.73 1.31
N ALA A 425 -22.52 6.79 0.03
CA ALA A 425 -21.15 6.68 -0.48
C ALA A 425 -20.24 7.77 0.10
N GLY A 426 -20.72 9.02 0.11
CA GLY A 426 -20.02 10.17 0.68
C GLY A 426 -19.72 10.03 2.18
N LEU A 427 -20.61 9.40 2.95
CA LEU A 427 -20.34 9.11 4.37
C LEU A 427 -19.20 8.09 4.54
N ILE A 428 -19.20 7.04 3.72
CA ILE A 428 -18.19 5.98 3.77
C ILE A 428 -16.82 6.52 3.34
N SER A 429 -16.76 7.29 2.24
CA SER A 429 -15.52 7.86 1.73
C SER A 429 -14.92 8.92 2.68
N ARG A 430 -15.76 9.75 3.32
CA ARG A 430 -15.33 10.71 4.36
C ARG A 430 -14.80 10.02 5.62
N ARG A 431 -15.45 8.95 6.08
CA ARG A 431 -14.89 8.14 7.18
C ARG A 431 -13.53 7.58 6.78
N SER A 432 -13.44 6.99 5.59
CA SER A 432 -12.21 6.39 5.08
C SER A 432 -11.05 7.40 5.04
N SER A 433 -11.27 8.59 4.48
CA SER A 433 -10.26 9.64 4.40
C SER A 433 -9.84 10.15 5.78
N ALA A 434 -10.78 10.27 6.73
CA ALA A 434 -10.48 10.63 8.11
C ALA A 434 -9.57 9.57 8.79
N LEU A 435 -9.89 8.29 8.65
CA LEU A 435 -9.08 7.20 9.24
C LEU A 435 -7.66 7.16 8.65
N VAL A 436 -7.51 7.38 7.34
CA VAL A 436 -6.19 7.50 6.70
C VAL A 436 -5.42 8.71 7.23
N ALA A 437 -6.08 9.87 7.36
CA ALA A 437 -5.48 11.07 7.93
C ALA A 437 -4.99 10.84 9.37
N ALA A 438 -5.80 10.19 10.22
CA ALA A 438 -5.41 9.85 11.60
C ALA A 438 -4.19 8.92 11.64
N GLY A 439 -4.09 7.94 10.73
CA GLY A 439 -2.94 7.04 10.62
C GLY A 439 -1.66 7.74 10.17
N VAL A 440 -1.74 8.61 9.16
CA VAL A 440 -0.61 9.44 8.70
C VAL A 440 -0.16 10.40 9.81
N HIS A 441 -1.10 11.06 10.48
CA HIS A 441 -0.82 11.95 11.59
C HIS A 441 -0.17 11.22 12.78
N ALA A 442 -0.61 10.00 13.08
CA ALA A 442 -0.03 9.15 14.12
C ALA A 442 1.45 8.85 13.83
N PHE A 443 1.78 8.51 12.58
CA PHE A 443 3.16 8.30 12.12
C PHE A 443 4.01 9.56 12.16
N TRP A 444 3.44 10.70 11.76
CA TRP A 444 4.12 11.99 11.82
C TRP A 444 4.52 12.35 13.25
N ASN A 445 3.59 12.22 14.20
CA ASN A 445 3.88 12.42 15.62
C ASN A 445 4.88 11.42 16.19
N LEU A 446 4.77 10.15 15.81
CA LEU A 446 5.73 9.12 16.18
C LEU A 446 7.15 9.47 15.71
N ARG A 447 7.28 9.93 14.46
CA ARG A 447 8.56 10.34 13.89
C ARG A 447 9.12 11.53 14.65
N ILE A 448 8.33 12.56 14.92
CA ILE A 448 8.78 13.74 15.68
C ILE A 448 9.35 13.33 17.03
N ASP A 449 8.63 12.49 17.78
CA ASP A 449 9.07 12.09 19.11
C ASP A 449 10.31 11.18 19.05
N SER A 450 10.39 10.32 18.04
CA SER A 450 11.57 9.51 17.76
C SER A 450 12.79 10.36 17.40
N GLN A 451 12.59 11.41 16.59
CA GLN A 451 13.64 12.35 16.19
C GLN A 451 14.12 13.18 17.37
N ASN A 452 13.21 13.65 18.22
CA ASN A 452 13.55 14.37 19.46
C ASN A 452 14.45 13.52 20.36
N LYS A 453 14.10 12.24 20.53
CA LYS A 453 14.90 11.29 21.29
C LYS A 453 16.27 11.07 20.64
N PHE A 454 16.33 10.88 19.32
CA PHE A 454 17.59 10.72 18.60
C PHE A 454 18.52 11.93 18.75
N VAL A 455 18.03 13.15 18.51
CA VAL A 455 18.79 14.39 18.70
C VAL A 455 19.37 14.50 20.12
N SER A 456 18.60 14.10 21.14
CA SER A 456 19.05 14.15 22.54
C SER A 456 20.23 13.22 22.86
N THR A 457 20.48 12.21 22.02
CA THR A 457 21.61 11.28 22.17
C THR A 457 22.91 11.77 21.51
N LEU A 458 22.84 12.83 20.69
CA LEU A 458 23.97 13.34 19.93
C LEU A 458 24.68 14.48 20.66
N SER A 459 26.01 14.54 20.54
CA SER A 459 26.82 15.61 21.09
C SER A 459 26.45 16.97 20.47
N PRO A 460 26.33 18.05 21.27
CA PRO A 460 25.99 19.39 20.78
C PRO A 460 26.87 19.90 19.62
N GLU A 461 28.13 19.50 19.57
CA GLU A 461 29.12 19.96 18.60
C GLU A 461 29.25 19.07 17.36
N SER A 462 28.40 18.03 17.22
CA SER A 462 28.48 17.08 16.11
C SER A 462 27.67 17.56 14.89
N SER A 463 28.26 17.46 13.69
CA SER A 463 27.57 17.74 12.42
C SER A 463 26.35 16.84 12.18
N GLU A 464 26.36 15.65 12.78
CA GLU A 464 25.22 14.73 12.79
C GLU A 464 24.03 15.32 13.55
N ARG A 465 24.28 16.00 14.68
CA ARG A 465 23.24 16.70 15.43
C ARG A 465 22.64 17.84 14.63
N ASP A 466 23.46 18.65 13.97
CA ASP A 466 22.98 19.74 13.11
C ASP A 466 22.02 19.22 12.04
N SER A 467 22.41 18.11 11.38
CA SER A 467 21.58 17.45 10.37
C SER A 467 20.28 16.88 10.96
N ALA A 468 20.36 16.26 12.14
CA ALA A 468 19.21 15.68 12.83
C ALA A 468 18.23 16.74 13.37
N GLU A 469 18.73 17.90 13.79
CA GLU A 469 17.93 19.05 14.21
C GLU A 469 17.25 19.72 13.01
N ALA A 470 17.95 19.90 11.89
CA ALA A 470 17.34 20.37 10.64
C ALA A 470 16.20 19.44 10.17
N ASP A 471 16.39 18.12 10.30
CA ASP A 471 15.38 17.12 9.98
C ASP A 471 14.19 17.08 10.96
N ARG A 472 14.43 17.38 12.25
CA ARG A 472 13.40 17.55 13.29
C ARG A 472 12.54 18.78 13.03
N ASP A 473 13.16 19.86 12.58
CA ASP A 473 12.56 21.20 12.50
C ASP A 473 11.99 21.54 11.12
N LEU A 474 11.82 20.52 10.27
CA LEU A 474 11.11 20.66 9.00
C LEU A 474 9.75 21.35 9.19
N ALA A 475 9.59 22.50 8.54
CA ALA A 475 8.33 23.25 8.55
C ALA A 475 7.23 22.51 7.79
N GLU A 476 7.57 21.86 6.67
CA GLU A 476 6.67 21.03 5.89
C GLU A 476 7.19 19.59 5.89
N THR A 477 6.31 18.63 6.15
CA THR A 477 6.58 17.20 5.95
C THR A 477 5.74 16.69 4.79
N ILE A 478 6.38 16.16 3.75
CA ILE A 478 5.68 15.59 2.61
C ILE A 478 5.39 14.11 2.86
N VAL A 479 4.16 13.73 2.50
CA VAL A 479 3.70 12.36 2.37
C VAL A 479 3.46 12.14 0.88
N ALA A 480 4.38 11.42 0.25
CA ALA A 480 4.20 10.95 -1.11
C ALA A 480 3.01 9.99 -1.14
N TYR A 481 2.13 10.07 -2.14
CA TYR A 481 1.04 9.12 -2.28
C TYR A 481 0.93 8.55 -3.70
N ASN A 482 0.45 7.32 -3.77
CA ASN A 482 0.02 6.68 -5.00
C ASN A 482 -1.17 5.75 -4.71
N GLY A 483 -2.00 5.45 -5.71
CA GLY A 483 -3.05 4.45 -5.62
C GLY A 483 -4.42 5.00 -6.04
N GLY A 484 -5.19 4.14 -6.71
CA GLY A 484 -6.42 4.57 -7.39
C GLY A 484 -7.49 5.18 -6.48
N VAL A 485 -7.55 4.86 -5.18
CA VAL A 485 -8.53 5.47 -4.28
C VAL A 485 -8.16 6.93 -4.02
N ILE A 486 -6.95 7.20 -3.53
CA ILE A 486 -6.53 8.57 -3.22
C ILE A 486 -6.38 9.44 -4.48
N GLU A 487 -6.03 8.85 -5.62
CA GLU A 487 -5.85 9.58 -6.89
C GLU A 487 -7.16 9.87 -7.63
N SER A 488 -8.13 8.96 -7.60
CA SER A 488 -9.27 8.98 -8.54
C SER A 488 -10.64 9.05 -7.88
N TYR A 489 -10.75 8.75 -6.58
CA TYR A 489 -12.04 8.78 -5.89
C TYR A 489 -12.48 10.24 -5.63
N PRO A 490 -13.69 10.65 -6.06
CA PRO A 490 -14.14 12.04 -5.98
C PRO A 490 -14.00 12.64 -4.57
N GLY A 491 -13.31 13.77 -4.45
CA GLY A 491 -13.15 14.52 -3.19
C GLY A 491 -12.31 13.84 -2.11
N TYR A 492 -11.78 12.62 -2.36
CA TYR A 492 -11.08 11.84 -1.33
C TYR A 492 -9.78 12.52 -0.88
N LEU A 493 -8.94 12.95 -1.83
CA LEU A 493 -7.67 13.62 -1.55
C LEU A 493 -7.88 14.89 -0.73
N ASP A 494 -8.79 15.77 -1.18
CA ASP A 494 -9.07 17.05 -0.52
C ASP A 494 -9.63 16.82 0.89
N SER A 495 -10.53 15.84 1.04
CA SER A 495 -11.06 15.45 2.35
C SER A 495 -9.95 14.93 3.28
N CYS A 496 -9.07 14.06 2.79
CA CYS A 496 -7.95 13.53 3.57
C CYS A 496 -6.98 14.64 3.99
N GLN A 497 -6.64 15.57 3.07
CA GLN A 497 -5.78 16.71 3.36
C GLN A 497 -6.43 17.66 4.38
N SER A 498 -7.75 17.88 4.31
CA SER A 498 -8.48 18.70 5.29
C SER A 498 -8.38 18.09 6.69
N TYR A 499 -8.66 16.80 6.84
CA TYR A 499 -8.54 16.12 8.15
C TYR A 499 -7.11 16.16 8.70
N LEU A 500 -6.09 16.02 7.85
CA LEU A 500 -4.69 16.19 8.25
C LEU A 500 -4.40 17.61 8.75
N ASN A 501 -4.90 18.63 8.05
CA ASN A 501 -4.72 20.02 8.45
C ASN A 501 -5.37 20.28 9.82
N ASP A 502 -6.57 19.74 10.04
CA ASP A 502 -7.30 19.90 11.29
C ASP A 502 -6.58 19.22 12.47
N LEU A 503 -6.08 17.99 12.27
CA LEU A 503 -5.28 17.26 13.25
C LEU A 503 -3.98 18.02 13.62
N VAL A 504 -3.23 18.48 12.61
CA VAL A 504 -2.01 19.26 12.84
C VAL A 504 -2.31 20.60 13.53
N ALA A 505 -3.45 21.24 13.22
CA ALA A 505 -3.87 22.47 13.87
C ALA A 505 -4.29 22.26 15.34
N ALA A 506 -4.85 21.08 15.68
CA ALA A 506 -5.15 20.70 17.05
C ALA A 506 -3.85 20.55 17.87
N ASP A 507 -2.82 19.91 17.32
CA ASP A 507 -1.52 19.75 17.98
C ASP A 507 -0.81 21.09 18.23
N LYS A 508 -0.97 22.09 17.34
CA LYS A 508 -0.39 23.44 17.51
C LYS A 508 -0.88 24.18 18.75
N LYS A 509 -2.10 23.86 19.22
CA LYS A 509 -2.62 24.43 20.46
C LYS A 509 -1.89 23.88 21.69
N GLU A 510 -1.23 22.72 21.57
CA GLU A 510 -0.50 22.05 22.64
C GLU A 510 1.03 22.15 22.53
N LYS A 511 1.60 22.28 21.31
CA LYS A 511 3.05 22.29 21.07
C LYS A 511 3.45 23.30 19.98
N SER A 512 4.37 24.20 20.34
CA SER A 512 4.82 25.34 19.52
C SER A 512 5.39 24.94 18.14
N GLY A 513 4.81 25.45 17.04
CA GLY A 513 5.44 25.48 15.71
C GLY A 513 4.48 25.59 14.49
N ASN A 514 4.92 26.28 13.43
CA ASN A 514 4.20 26.40 12.13
C ASN A 514 4.38 25.16 11.23
N ARG A 515 4.24 23.94 11.77
CA ARG A 515 4.44 22.71 10.99
C ARG A 515 3.22 22.36 10.13
N THR A 516 3.44 21.67 9.00
CA THR A 516 2.39 21.19 8.09
C THR A 516 2.70 19.78 7.57
N ILE A 517 1.64 19.05 7.21
CA ILE A 517 1.73 17.79 6.46
C ILE A 517 1.10 18.02 5.08
N LYS A 518 1.79 17.66 4.01
CA LYS A 518 1.29 17.82 2.64
C LYS A 518 1.28 16.49 1.89
N LEU A 519 0.13 16.15 1.33
CA LEU A 519 -0.03 15.01 0.42
C LEU A 519 0.44 15.42 -0.98
N VAL A 520 1.42 14.70 -1.55
CA VAL A 520 1.96 14.96 -2.89
C VAL A 520 1.88 13.71 -3.75
N SER A 521 1.36 13.83 -4.97
CA SER A 521 1.21 12.69 -5.89
C SER A 521 2.58 12.23 -6.38
N ALA A 522 2.88 10.95 -6.20
CA ALA A 522 4.08 10.29 -6.68
C ALA A 522 3.71 9.33 -7.82
N LYS A 523 3.41 9.90 -8.99
CA LYS A 523 3.08 9.13 -10.21
C LYS A 523 4.28 8.27 -10.61
N GLU A 524 4.00 7.04 -11.03
CA GLU A 524 5.03 6.07 -11.44
C GLU A 524 6.09 5.78 -10.36
N SER A 525 5.70 5.96 -9.10
CA SER A 525 6.57 5.81 -7.95
C SER A 525 7.21 4.44 -7.82
N SER A 526 6.52 3.36 -8.19
CA SER A 526 7.09 2.01 -8.12
C SER A 526 8.33 1.86 -9.00
N LEU A 527 8.30 2.41 -10.22
CA LEU A 527 9.40 2.38 -11.17
C LEU A 527 10.48 3.42 -10.83
N MET A 528 10.08 4.69 -10.69
CA MET A 528 11.02 5.78 -10.37
C MET A 528 11.68 5.57 -9.02
N GLY A 529 10.92 5.16 -8.01
CA GLY A 529 11.40 4.91 -6.66
C GLY A 529 12.34 3.71 -6.57
N ALA A 530 12.09 2.65 -7.34
CA ALA A 530 13.03 1.52 -7.43
C ALA A 530 14.36 1.94 -8.08
N ALA A 531 14.31 2.73 -9.16
CA ALA A 531 15.51 3.26 -9.81
C ALA A 531 16.29 4.19 -8.86
N VAL A 532 15.60 5.10 -8.17
CA VAL A 532 16.21 5.98 -7.15
C VAL A 532 16.81 5.16 -6.01
N ALA A 533 16.12 4.12 -5.53
CA ALA A 533 16.63 3.25 -4.47
C ALA A 533 17.99 2.64 -4.84
N LEU A 534 18.15 2.23 -6.10
CA LEU A 534 19.39 1.68 -6.60
C LEU A 534 20.45 2.76 -6.78
N ALA A 535 20.09 3.89 -7.36
CA ALA A 535 21.03 4.99 -7.61
C ALA A 535 21.60 5.60 -6.31
N SER A 536 20.83 5.60 -5.23
CA SER A 536 21.30 6.04 -3.91
C SER A 536 22.32 5.08 -3.26
N LEU A 537 22.60 3.92 -3.86
CA LEU A 537 23.61 2.95 -3.40
C LEU A 537 24.96 3.12 -4.04
N GLU A 538 24.98 3.68 -5.23
CA GLU A 538 26.22 4.00 -5.89
C GLU A 538 26.77 5.19 -5.12
N GLU A 539 27.63 4.90 -4.13
CA GLU A 539 28.55 5.91 -3.61
C GLU A 539 29.12 6.58 -4.84
N VAL A 540 28.89 7.89 -4.98
CA VAL A 540 29.55 8.68 -6.02
C VAL A 540 31.02 8.38 -5.84
N VAL A 541 31.55 7.51 -6.70
CA VAL A 541 32.98 7.35 -6.85
C VAL A 541 33.38 8.72 -7.34
N GLU A 542 33.94 9.55 -6.47
CA GLU A 542 34.73 10.71 -6.89
C GLU A 542 35.92 10.14 -7.67
N GLY A 543 35.64 9.79 -8.93
CA GLY A 543 36.64 9.52 -9.92
C GLY A 543 37.32 10.84 -10.24
N PRO A 544 38.67 10.88 -10.30
CA PRO A 544 39.37 12.07 -10.71
C PRO A 544 39.16 12.18 -12.22
N LEU A 545 38.25 13.06 -12.66
CA LEU A 545 38.09 13.62 -14.02
C LEU A 545 36.71 14.32 -14.02
N GLY A 546 36.52 15.60 -14.29
CA GLY A 546 37.38 16.61 -14.88
C GLY A 546 36.44 17.71 -15.39
N VAL A 547 36.79 18.95 -15.08
CA VAL A 547 36.21 20.16 -15.67
C VAL A 547 36.10 20.01 -17.19
N VAL A 548 34.92 20.25 -17.76
CA VAL A 548 34.82 20.79 -19.12
C VAL A 548 33.63 21.76 -19.21
N GLY A 549 33.97 23.04 -19.40
CA GLY A 549 33.30 24.01 -20.27
C GLY A 549 31.84 24.35 -20.00
#